data_AF-A0A7J2K8S5-F1
#
_entry.id   AF-A0A7J2K8S5-F1
#
_cell.length_a   1.000
_cell.length_b   1.000
_cell.length_c   1.000
_cell.angle_alpha   90.00
_cell.angle_beta   90.00
_cell.angle_gamma   90.00
#
_symmetry.space_group_name_H-M   'P 1'
#
loop_
_entity.id
_entity.type
_entity.pdbx_description
1 polymer ?
#
loop_
_entity_poly.entity_id
_entity_poly.type
_entity_poly.pdbx_seq_one_letter_code
_entity_poly.pdbx_strand_id
1 'polypeptide(L)'
;AMEIAVQKAKESDMALVGARNLGHVGMLAYYTRKIAKERLIGLACANAPAKVAPWGGAEKVFGTNPISIGIPVDDGPPIVIDMATSATASFKIRIALRQGKKLPPNVLLDKHGRPTTEPKDYVEGGVLLPFGGHKGYALMLVIEILASAFIGGPISKEVIDHSSTQGGFLVAAIKPALFRDYGEYTRDLKRIIHEIKNCKTMEGFSEVLLPGELEERVYVERRRSGIPIDSEMLRSLKEVAERLGIQFPKKIS
;
A
#
# COMPACT_ATOMS: atom_id res chain seq x y z
N ALA A 1 13.35 -2.54 11.48
CA ALA A 1 12.00 -2.47 12.08
C ALA A 1 11.25 -3.80 11.95
N MET A 2 10.90 -4.25 10.74
CA MET A 2 10.14 -5.50 10.53
C MET A 2 10.82 -6.75 11.11
N GLU A 3 12.12 -6.94 10.87
CA GLU A 3 12.86 -8.08 11.43
C GLU A 3 12.87 -8.08 12.98
N ILE A 4 13.00 -6.90 13.59
CA ILE A 4 12.90 -6.72 15.05
C ILE A 4 11.50 -7.11 15.54
N ALA A 5 10.45 -6.73 14.81
CA ALA A 5 9.08 -7.12 15.16
C ALA A 5 8.90 -8.65 15.09
N VAL A 6 9.41 -9.31 14.04
CA VAL A 6 9.37 -10.77 13.91
C VAL A 6 10.11 -11.45 15.07
N GLN A 7 11.34 -11.02 15.36
CA GLN A 7 12.14 -11.59 16.44
C GLN A 7 11.43 -11.48 17.79
N LYS A 8 10.99 -10.27 18.16
CA LYS A 8 10.29 -10.03 19.42
C LYS A 8 8.96 -10.76 19.50
N ALA A 9 8.20 -10.82 18.41
CA ALA A 9 6.93 -11.54 18.40
C ALA A 9 7.14 -13.05 18.60
N LYS A 10 8.23 -13.64 18.08
CA LYS A 10 8.56 -15.05 18.33
C LYS A 10 8.82 -15.33 19.82
N GLU A 11 9.35 -14.36 20.56
CA GLU A 11 9.65 -14.47 22.00
C GLU A 11 8.47 -14.08 22.91
N SER A 12 7.63 -13.12 22.51
CA SER A 12 6.61 -12.49 23.36
C SER A 12 5.20 -12.49 22.79
N ASP A 13 4.96 -13.35 21.80
CA ASP A 13 3.71 -13.57 21.06
C ASP A 13 3.24 -12.41 20.17
N MET A 14 3.58 -11.18 20.51
CA MET A 14 3.38 -10.02 19.64
C MET A 14 4.49 -8.99 19.83
N ALA A 15 4.70 -8.18 18.80
CA ALA A 15 5.59 -7.02 18.87
C ALA A 15 5.07 -5.90 17.98
N LEU A 16 5.29 -4.67 18.43
CA LEU A 16 5.01 -3.45 17.70
C LEU A 16 6.28 -2.60 17.65
N VAL A 17 6.69 -2.18 16.46
CA VAL A 17 7.93 -1.42 16.25
C VAL A 17 7.63 -0.18 15.42
N GLY A 18 7.88 1.00 16.00
CA GLY A 18 7.84 2.29 15.31
C GLY A 18 9.20 2.67 14.75
N ALA A 19 9.20 3.31 13.59
CA ALA A 19 10.36 3.93 12.97
C ALA A 19 10.00 5.34 12.49
N ARG A 20 10.93 6.28 12.67
CA ARG A 20 10.83 7.68 12.23
C ARG A 20 12.20 8.15 11.75
N ASN A 21 12.27 9.33 11.13
CA ASN A 21 13.49 9.85 10.51
C ASN A 21 14.06 8.89 9.43
N LEU A 22 13.25 8.64 8.40
CA LEU A 22 13.49 7.63 7.38
C LEU A 22 13.06 8.11 5.99
N GLY A 23 13.62 7.51 4.94
CA GLY A 23 13.18 7.72 3.56
C GLY A 23 11.92 6.90 3.22
N HIS A 24 11.37 7.13 2.03
CA HIS A 24 10.15 6.46 1.57
C HIS A 24 10.21 4.93 1.72
N VAL A 25 9.21 4.33 2.38
CA VAL A 25 9.21 2.89 2.73
C VAL A 25 8.68 1.97 1.62
N GLY A 26 8.22 2.54 0.51
CA GLY A 26 7.76 1.76 -0.63
C GLY A 26 6.45 1.02 -0.36
N MET A 27 6.33 -0.18 -0.92
CA MET A 27 5.15 -1.03 -0.82
C MET A 27 5.07 -1.71 0.54
N LEU A 28 4.02 -1.45 1.32
CA LEU A 28 3.91 -2.01 2.68
C LEU A 28 3.73 -3.53 2.68
N ALA A 29 3.12 -4.10 1.62
CA ALA A 29 3.04 -5.54 1.41
C ALA A 29 4.41 -6.23 1.46
N TYR A 30 5.51 -5.55 1.14
CA TYR A 30 6.85 -6.14 1.23
C TYR A 30 7.15 -6.62 2.66
N TYR A 31 6.80 -5.82 3.65
CA TYR A 31 7.06 -6.11 5.06
C TYR A 31 6.06 -7.13 5.60
N THR A 32 4.77 -6.91 5.40
CA THR A 32 3.72 -7.77 5.96
C THR A 32 3.70 -9.15 5.33
N ARG A 33 4.03 -9.27 4.02
CA ARG A 33 4.21 -10.57 3.36
C ARG A 33 5.40 -11.34 3.92
N LYS A 34 6.50 -10.67 4.26
CA LYS A 34 7.65 -11.32 4.92
C LYS A 34 7.28 -11.80 6.32
N ILE A 35 6.54 -11.01 7.08
CA ILE A 35 6.02 -11.42 8.40
C ILE A 35 5.09 -12.63 8.26
N ALA A 36 4.18 -12.62 7.29
CA ALA A 36 3.25 -13.72 7.02
C ALA A 36 3.96 -15.04 6.66
N LYS A 37 5.10 -14.98 5.96
CA LYS A 37 5.92 -16.18 5.68
C LYS A 37 6.53 -16.82 6.93
N GLU A 38 6.66 -16.07 8.02
CA GLU A 38 7.13 -16.56 9.32
C GLU A 38 6.00 -17.13 10.20
N ARG A 39 4.81 -17.40 9.62
CA ARG A 39 3.59 -17.82 10.33
C ARG A 39 3.08 -16.81 11.36
N LEU A 40 3.34 -15.52 11.11
CA LEU A 40 2.89 -14.40 11.95
C LEU A 40 1.91 -13.52 11.16
N ILE A 41 0.89 -12.98 11.82
CA ILE A 41 0.09 -11.90 11.23
C ILE A 41 0.93 -10.63 11.25
N GLY A 42 1.12 -10.02 10.08
CA GLY A 42 1.83 -8.75 9.93
C GLY A 42 0.87 -7.60 9.74
N LEU A 43 1.10 -6.49 10.44
CA LEU A 43 0.40 -5.22 10.23
C LEU A 43 1.44 -4.15 9.94
N ALA A 44 1.17 -3.27 8.99
CA ALA A 44 2.04 -2.13 8.72
C ALA A 44 1.23 -0.91 8.30
N CYS A 45 1.63 0.27 8.75
CA CYS A 45 1.07 1.52 8.26
C CYS A 45 2.13 2.63 8.27
N ALA A 46 1.91 3.67 7.48
CA ALA A 46 2.80 4.83 7.40
C ALA A 46 2.02 6.08 7.04
N ASN A 47 2.52 7.27 7.40
CA ASN A 47 2.06 8.54 6.82
C ASN A 47 3.13 9.10 5.87
N ALA A 48 2.73 9.99 4.97
CA ALA A 48 3.58 10.52 3.90
C ALA A 48 3.30 12.02 3.68
N PRO A 49 3.99 12.72 2.76
CA PRO A 49 3.68 14.12 2.45
C PRO A 49 2.21 14.35 2.14
N ALA A 50 1.66 15.49 2.58
CA ALA A 50 0.25 15.81 2.45
C ALA A 50 -0.21 15.88 0.97
N LYS A 51 -1.20 15.06 0.61
CA LYS A 51 -1.82 14.97 -0.72
C LYS A 51 -3.34 14.88 -0.70
N VAL A 52 -3.95 14.59 0.44
CA VAL A 52 -5.36 14.21 0.58
C VAL A 52 -6.07 15.15 1.56
N ALA A 53 -7.30 15.50 1.24
CA ALA A 53 -8.16 16.31 2.10
C ALA A 53 -8.90 15.46 3.15
N PRO A 54 -9.16 16.00 4.36
CA PRO A 54 -10.15 15.42 5.27
C PRO A 54 -11.51 15.37 4.59
N TRP A 55 -12.38 14.45 5.03
CA TRP A 55 -13.77 14.48 4.59
C TRP A 55 -14.43 15.81 5.01
N GLY A 56 -15.01 16.52 4.04
CA GLY A 56 -15.58 17.86 4.24
C GLY A 56 -14.57 19.02 4.11
N GLY A 57 -13.28 18.74 3.93
CA GLY A 57 -12.26 19.75 3.63
C GLY A 57 -11.87 19.78 2.15
N ALA A 58 -11.10 20.81 1.78
CA ALA A 58 -10.61 21.03 0.41
C ALA A 58 -9.10 21.34 0.35
N GLU A 59 -8.37 21.08 1.43
CA GLU A 59 -6.92 21.31 1.52
C GLU A 59 -6.15 20.03 1.79
N LYS A 60 -4.90 19.96 1.34
CA LYS A 60 -3.99 18.84 1.62
C LYS A 60 -3.62 18.84 3.10
N VAL A 61 -4.07 17.82 3.83
CA VAL A 61 -3.77 17.63 5.25
C VAL A 61 -3.06 16.31 5.50
N PHE A 62 -3.51 15.24 4.87
CA PHE A 62 -2.98 13.89 5.06
C PHE A 62 -2.18 13.41 3.87
N GLY A 63 -1.24 12.50 4.10
CA GLY A 63 -0.70 11.66 3.05
C GLY A 63 -1.73 10.67 2.53
N THR A 64 -1.32 9.79 1.63
CA THR A 64 -2.17 8.66 1.19
C THR A 64 -2.28 7.56 2.24
N ASN A 65 -1.54 7.70 3.35
CA ASN A 65 -1.58 6.94 4.60
C ASN A 65 -1.96 5.46 4.40
N PRO A 66 -1.08 4.64 3.81
CA PRO A 66 -1.39 3.25 3.51
C PRO A 66 -1.45 2.38 4.76
N ILE A 67 -2.20 1.30 4.64
CA ILE A 67 -2.23 0.17 5.57
C ILE A 67 -2.00 -1.13 4.80
N SER A 68 -1.24 -2.04 5.41
CA SER A 68 -1.09 -3.40 4.93
C SER A 68 -1.28 -4.41 6.06
N ILE A 69 -1.88 -5.55 5.71
CA ILE A 69 -2.08 -6.70 6.58
C ILE A 69 -1.64 -7.94 5.82
N GLY A 70 -0.77 -8.75 6.40
CA GLY A 70 -0.33 -10.04 5.88
C GLY A 70 -0.81 -11.14 6.81
N ILE A 71 -1.57 -12.09 6.28
CA ILE A 71 -2.15 -13.20 7.06
C ILE A 71 -1.48 -14.51 6.60
N PRO A 72 -0.89 -15.29 7.52
CA PRO A 72 -0.24 -16.55 7.17
C PRO A 72 -1.29 -17.58 6.77
N VAL A 73 -1.05 -18.24 5.64
CA VAL A 73 -1.82 -19.36 5.11
C VAL A 73 -0.86 -20.52 4.92
N ASP A 74 -1.14 -21.68 5.52
CA ASP A 74 -0.34 -22.88 5.26
C ASP A 74 -0.62 -23.40 3.83
N ASP A 75 0.39 -23.97 3.19
CA ASP A 75 0.30 -24.60 1.86
C ASP A 75 -0.04 -23.65 0.69
N GLY A 76 0.12 -22.33 0.87
CA GLY A 76 -0.19 -21.34 -0.18
C GLY A 76 0.45 -19.96 0.05
N PRO A 77 0.23 -19.00 -0.88
CA PRO A 77 0.62 -17.62 -0.66
C PRO A 77 -0.20 -17.02 0.50
N PRO A 78 0.39 -16.10 1.29
CA PRO A 78 -0.36 -15.40 2.33
C PRO A 78 -1.43 -14.50 1.71
N ILE A 79 -2.53 -14.29 2.44
CA ILE A 79 -3.49 -13.24 2.11
C ILE A 79 -2.82 -11.90 2.44
N VAL A 80 -2.79 -10.98 1.49
CA VAL A 80 -2.15 -9.68 1.66
C VAL A 80 -3.11 -8.57 1.26
N ILE A 81 -3.48 -7.76 2.24
CA ILE A 81 -4.17 -6.50 2.03
C ILE A 81 -3.09 -5.43 1.99
N ASP A 82 -3.05 -4.60 0.95
CA ASP A 82 -2.14 -3.44 0.85
C ASP A 82 -2.81 -2.34 0.05
N MET A 83 -3.17 -1.26 0.72
CA MET A 83 -3.95 -0.19 0.12
C MET A 83 -3.61 1.16 0.71
N ALA A 84 -3.63 2.19 -0.15
CA ALA A 84 -3.72 3.57 0.27
C ALA A 84 -5.11 3.87 0.85
N THR A 85 -5.19 4.85 1.75
CA THR A 85 -6.49 5.36 2.23
C THR A 85 -7.06 6.49 1.36
N SER A 86 -6.33 6.93 0.33
CA SER A 86 -6.84 7.80 -0.73
C SER A 86 -7.68 7.01 -1.74
N ALA A 87 -8.64 7.68 -2.38
CA ALA A 87 -9.52 7.10 -3.39
C ALA A 87 -8.76 6.56 -4.62
N THR A 88 -7.58 7.12 -4.90
CA THR A 88 -6.64 6.58 -5.89
C THR A 88 -5.19 6.91 -5.52
N ALA A 89 -4.24 6.29 -6.22
CA ALA A 89 -2.84 6.64 -6.11
C ALA A 89 -2.49 7.82 -7.03
N SER A 90 -1.61 8.73 -6.57
CA SER A 90 -1.12 9.85 -7.38
C SER A 90 -0.56 9.41 -8.74
N PHE A 91 0.09 8.25 -8.80
CA PHE A 91 0.62 7.68 -10.04
C PHE A 91 -0.48 7.29 -11.04
N LYS A 92 -1.63 6.79 -10.57
CA LYS A 92 -2.77 6.46 -11.44
C LYS A 92 -3.36 7.73 -12.08
N ILE A 93 -3.34 8.87 -11.40
CA ILE A 93 -3.74 10.15 -11.99
C ILE A 93 -2.79 10.57 -13.11
N ARG A 94 -1.47 10.44 -12.90
CA ARG A 94 -0.47 10.74 -13.94
C ARG A 94 -0.64 9.85 -15.18
N ILE A 95 -0.99 8.57 -14.99
CA ILE A 95 -1.33 7.67 -16.10
C ILE A 95 -2.59 8.16 -16.82
N ALA A 96 -3.67 8.47 -16.09
CA ALA A 96 -4.91 8.95 -16.68
C ALA A 96 -4.70 10.24 -17.48
N LEU A 97 -3.89 11.17 -16.96
CA LEU A 97 -3.48 12.39 -17.65
C LEU A 97 -2.77 12.08 -18.97
N ARG A 98 -1.74 11.22 -18.96
CA ARG A 98 -1.01 10.82 -20.17
C ARG A 98 -1.91 10.13 -21.21
N GLN A 99 -2.92 9.39 -20.75
CA GLN A 99 -3.86 8.68 -21.61
C GLN A 99 -5.07 9.54 -22.04
N GLY A 100 -5.20 10.78 -21.56
CA GLY A 100 -6.37 11.62 -21.82
C GLY A 100 -7.68 11.03 -21.28
N LYS A 101 -7.61 10.19 -20.23
CA LYS A 101 -8.78 9.52 -19.64
C LYS A 101 -9.26 10.26 -18.39
N LYS A 102 -10.58 10.32 -18.23
CA LYS A 102 -11.21 10.85 -17.01
C LYS A 102 -10.97 9.92 -15.82
N LEU A 103 -10.92 10.51 -14.64
CA LEU A 103 -10.91 9.80 -13.36
C LEU A 103 -12.33 9.37 -12.98
N PRO A 104 -12.48 8.31 -12.17
CA PRO A 104 -13.74 8.03 -11.50
C PRO A 104 -14.21 9.24 -10.66
N PRO A 105 -15.53 9.40 -10.45
CA PRO A 105 -16.05 10.44 -9.56
C PRO A 105 -15.55 10.24 -8.11
N ASN A 106 -15.61 11.30 -7.30
CA ASN A 106 -15.23 11.30 -5.89
C ASN A 106 -13.76 10.95 -5.60
N VAL A 107 -12.88 11.16 -6.58
CA VAL A 107 -11.42 10.92 -6.45
C VAL A 107 -10.65 12.20 -6.16
N LEU A 108 -11.09 13.32 -6.72
CA LEU A 108 -10.32 14.56 -6.83
C LEU A 108 -11.24 15.77 -6.64
N LEU A 109 -10.72 16.79 -5.95
CA LEU A 109 -11.24 18.16 -6.00
C LEU A 109 -10.29 19.04 -6.81
N ASP A 110 -10.84 20.00 -7.55
CA ASP A 110 -10.06 21.05 -8.21
C ASP A 110 -9.45 22.02 -7.18
N LYS A 111 -8.68 23.00 -7.67
CA LYS A 111 -8.06 24.05 -6.82
C LYS A 111 -9.06 24.93 -6.05
N HIS A 112 -10.35 24.87 -6.38
CA HIS A 112 -11.43 25.59 -5.72
C HIS A 112 -12.25 24.70 -4.78
N GLY A 113 -11.84 23.44 -4.58
CA GLY A 113 -12.53 22.48 -3.73
C GLY A 113 -13.77 21.85 -4.37
N ARG A 114 -13.95 21.97 -5.69
CA ARG A 114 -15.11 21.39 -6.40
C ARG A 114 -14.79 19.99 -6.91
N PRO A 115 -15.71 19.02 -6.82
CA PRO A 115 -15.52 17.69 -7.40
C PRO A 115 -15.20 17.75 -8.89
N THR A 116 -14.21 16.97 -9.32
CA THR A 116 -13.80 16.90 -10.73
C THR A 116 -13.39 15.47 -11.10
N THR A 117 -13.50 15.17 -12.39
CA THR A 117 -13.00 13.93 -13.01
C THR A 117 -11.82 14.20 -13.93
N GLU A 118 -11.36 15.44 -14.06
CA GLU A 118 -10.30 15.81 -14.98
C GLU A 118 -8.93 15.65 -14.32
N PRO A 119 -8.04 14.75 -14.81
CA PRO A 119 -6.77 14.49 -14.15
C PRO A 119 -5.80 15.68 -14.18
N LYS A 120 -6.01 16.66 -15.08
CA LYS A 120 -5.24 17.92 -15.12
C LYS A 120 -5.45 18.77 -13.87
N ASP A 121 -6.63 18.70 -13.25
CA ASP A 121 -6.94 19.52 -12.08
C ASP A 121 -6.05 19.14 -10.89
N TYR A 122 -5.52 17.91 -10.86
CA TYR A 122 -4.55 17.47 -9.85
C TYR A 122 -3.21 18.20 -9.97
N VAL A 123 -2.74 18.46 -11.20
CA VAL A 123 -1.48 19.20 -11.42
C VAL A 123 -1.67 20.70 -11.27
N GLU A 124 -2.89 21.21 -11.46
CA GLU A 124 -3.26 22.63 -11.32
C GLU A 124 -3.60 23.04 -9.87
N GLY A 125 -3.26 22.21 -8.88
CA GLY A 125 -3.43 22.52 -7.46
C GLY A 125 -4.55 21.77 -6.75
N GLY A 126 -5.21 20.82 -7.43
CA GLY A 126 -6.23 19.96 -6.85
C GLY A 126 -5.72 19.04 -5.73
N VAL A 127 -6.68 18.39 -5.07
CA VAL A 127 -6.46 17.58 -3.86
C VAL A 127 -7.22 16.26 -3.94
N LEU A 128 -6.57 15.18 -3.53
CA LEU A 128 -7.17 13.85 -3.48
C LEU A 128 -8.24 13.78 -2.39
N LEU A 129 -9.21 12.88 -2.60
CA LEU A 129 -10.20 12.50 -1.59
C LEU A 129 -9.89 11.11 -0.99
N PRO A 130 -10.37 10.81 0.24
CA PRO A 130 -10.30 9.48 0.84
C PRO A 130 -11.21 8.47 0.12
N PHE A 131 -10.84 7.18 0.11
CA PHE A 131 -11.73 6.15 -0.44
C PHE A 131 -13.00 6.02 0.41
N GLY A 132 -14.16 5.73 -0.21
CA GLY A 132 -15.40 5.54 0.56
C GLY A 132 -15.82 6.74 1.43
N GLY A 133 -15.36 7.95 1.09
CA GLY A 133 -15.70 9.19 1.79
C GLY A 133 -15.26 9.18 3.26
N HIS A 134 -16.19 9.48 4.17
CA HIS A 134 -15.93 9.58 5.61
C HIS A 134 -15.32 8.32 6.24
N LYS A 135 -15.54 7.12 5.67
CA LYS A 135 -14.98 5.86 6.19
C LYS A 135 -13.48 5.73 5.90
N GLY A 136 -13.04 6.02 4.68
CA GLY A 136 -11.61 6.05 4.39
C GLY A 136 -10.89 7.19 5.09
N TYR A 137 -11.57 8.32 5.29
CA TYR A 137 -11.07 9.41 6.13
C TYR A 137 -10.82 8.95 7.57
N ALA A 138 -11.75 8.22 8.19
CA ALA A 138 -11.57 7.71 9.54
C ALA A 138 -10.33 6.79 9.65
N LEU A 139 -10.13 5.90 8.68
CA LEU A 139 -8.95 5.04 8.63
C LEU A 139 -7.65 5.83 8.41
N MET A 140 -7.68 6.82 7.51
CA MET A 140 -6.56 7.71 7.22
C MET A 140 -6.10 8.50 8.45
N LEU A 141 -7.05 9.00 9.24
CA LEU A 141 -6.79 9.73 10.48
C LEU A 141 -6.13 8.82 11.52
N VAL A 142 -6.62 7.59 11.70
CA VAL A 142 -6.00 6.63 12.63
C VAL A 142 -4.56 6.34 12.22
N ILE A 143 -4.30 6.12 10.93
CA ILE A 143 -2.93 5.88 10.43
C ILE A 143 -2.05 7.12 10.63
N GLU A 144 -2.57 8.32 10.39
CA GLU A 144 -1.85 9.57 10.67
C GLU A 144 -1.39 9.61 12.13
N ILE A 145 -2.30 9.37 13.08
CA ILE A 145 -2.02 9.38 14.51
C ILE A 145 -0.98 8.32 14.88
N LEU A 146 -1.12 7.11 14.35
CA LEU A 146 -0.21 5.99 14.63
C LEU A 146 1.21 6.23 14.10
N ALA A 147 1.34 6.80 12.90
CA ALA A 147 2.62 7.06 12.27
C ALA A 147 3.27 8.40 12.71
N SER A 148 2.46 9.37 13.17
CA SER A 148 2.95 10.65 13.70
C SER A 148 2.93 10.65 15.22
N ALA A 149 1.86 11.17 15.84
CA ALA A 149 1.75 11.44 17.28
C ALA A 149 2.15 10.25 18.17
N PHE A 150 1.74 9.03 17.83
CA PHE A 150 1.99 7.86 18.67
C PHE A 150 3.47 7.44 18.73
N ILE A 151 4.16 7.44 17.59
CA ILE A 151 5.60 7.10 17.52
C ILE A 151 6.52 8.33 17.44
N GLY A 152 5.92 9.52 17.55
CA GLY A 152 6.56 10.83 17.41
C GLY A 152 7.22 11.06 16.05
N GLY A 153 6.58 10.63 14.95
CA GLY A 153 6.92 11.07 13.60
C GLY A 153 6.27 12.42 13.25
N PRO A 154 6.74 13.12 12.20
CA PRO A 154 6.10 14.36 11.74
C PRO A 154 4.70 14.09 11.19
N ILE A 155 3.80 15.05 11.34
CA ILE A 155 2.50 14.99 10.65
C ILE A 155 2.69 15.23 9.14
N SER A 156 1.77 14.75 8.31
CA SER A 156 1.86 14.81 6.85
C SER A 156 2.13 16.20 6.27
N LYS A 157 1.65 17.29 6.91
CA LYS A 157 1.94 18.67 6.47
C LYS A 157 3.38 19.12 6.73
N GLU A 158 4.07 18.49 7.68
CA GLU A 158 5.46 18.78 8.03
C GLU A 158 6.45 17.92 7.25
N VAL A 159 5.98 16.81 6.64
CA VAL A 159 6.82 15.99 5.76
C VAL A 159 7.06 16.77 4.46
N ILE A 160 8.33 17.00 4.13
CA ILE A 160 8.76 17.65 2.89
C ILE A 160 8.09 16.97 1.69
N ASP A 161 7.48 17.75 0.80
CA ASP A 161 6.82 17.23 -0.41
C ASP A 161 7.83 16.73 -1.45
N HIS A 162 8.30 15.50 -1.26
CA HIS A 162 9.22 14.81 -2.14
C HIS A 162 8.90 13.31 -2.19
N SER A 163 9.16 12.64 -3.31
CA SER A 163 8.83 11.22 -3.48
C SER A 163 9.66 10.28 -2.61
N SER A 164 10.82 10.74 -2.14
CA SER A 164 11.75 9.97 -1.30
C SER A 164 11.57 10.19 0.20
N THR A 165 10.63 11.04 0.62
CA THR A 165 10.40 11.34 2.04
C THR A 165 9.23 10.53 2.59
N GLN A 166 9.25 10.30 3.90
CA GLN A 166 8.22 9.62 4.66
C GLN A 166 8.04 10.36 5.99
N GLY A 167 6.88 10.21 6.63
CA GLY A 167 6.76 10.53 8.04
C GLY A 167 7.26 9.37 8.90
N GLY A 168 6.35 8.76 9.67
CA GLY A 168 6.63 7.55 10.42
C GLY A 168 6.16 6.28 9.73
N PHE A 169 6.70 5.17 10.21
CA PHE A 169 6.38 3.81 9.79
C PHE A 169 6.19 2.94 11.03
N LEU A 170 5.04 2.28 11.12
CA LEU A 170 4.71 1.37 12.20
C LEU A 170 4.54 -0.04 11.63
N VAL A 171 5.13 -1.03 12.29
CA VAL A 171 4.99 -2.44 11.90
C VAL A 171 4.77 -3.31 13.12
N ALA A 172 3.80 -4.23 13.03
CA ALA A 172 3.50 -5.21 14.05
C ALA A 172 3.62 -6.62 13.51
N ALA A 173 4.00 -7.55 14.38
CA ALA A 173 3.93 -8.99 14.14
C ALA A 173 3.20 -9.65 15.31
N ILE A 174 2.25 -10.54 15.03
CA ILE A 174 1.38 -11.16 16.02
C ILE A 174 1.32 -12.66 15.73
N LYS A 175 1.57 -13.51 16.73
CA LYS A 175 1.37 -14.95 16.63
C LYS A 175 -0.13 -15.25 16.58
N PRO A 176 -0.63 -15.99 15.58
CA PRO A 176 -1.99 -16.52 15.63
C PRO A 176 -2.22 -17.41 16.86
N ALA A 177 -1.16 -18.08 17.34
CA ALA A 177 -1.18 -18.93 18.52
C ALA A 177 -1.39 -18.19 19.86
N LEU A 178 -1.47 -16.84 19.84
CA LEU A 178 -1.68 -16.02 21.04
C LEU A 178 -3.00 -16.35 21.76
N PHE A 179 -4.05 -16.71 21.02
CA PHE A 179 -5.39 -16.92 21.59
C PHE A 179 -5.86 -18.37 21.57
N ARG A 180 -5.31 -19.20 20.68
CA ARG A 180 -5.73 -20.60 20.47
C ARG A 180 -4.62 -21.38 19.77
N ASP A 181 -4.77 -22.70 19.67
CA ASP A 181 -3.83 -23.52 18.92
C ASP A 181 -3.70 -23.08 17.45
N TYR A 182 -2.49 -23.15 16.89
CA TYR A 182 -2.22 -22.71 15.52
C TYR A 182 -2.92 -23.61 14.48
N GLY A 183 -3.01 -24.92 14.73
CA GLY A 183 -3.71 -25.84 13.84
C GLY A 183 -5.21 -25.57 13.77
N GLU A 184 -5.82 -25.15 14.88
CA GLU A 184 -7.20 -24.66 14.87
C GLU A 184 -7.38 -23.37 14.08
N TYR A 185 -6.46 -22.40 14.23
CA TYR A 185 -6.44 -21.19 13.40
C TYR A 185 -6.38 -21.54 11.91
N THR A 186 -5.45 -22.42 11.50
CA THR A 186 -5.32 -22.83 10.09
C THR A 186 -6.60 -23.51 9.60
N ARG A 187 -7.24 -24.35 10.42
CA ARG A 187 -8.49 -25.03 10.06
C ARG A 187 -9.62 -24.04 9.79
N ASP A 188 -9.82 -23.07 10.67
CA ASP A 188 -10.89 -22.07 10.51
C ASP A 188 -10.57 -21.09 9.39
N LEU A 189 -9.30 -20.70 9.20
CA LEU A 189 -8.89 -19.89 8.05
C LEU A 189 -9.17 -20.62 6.73
N LYS A 190 -8.85 -21.92 6.63
CA LYS A 190 -9.17 -22.74 5.45
C LYS A 190 -10.67 -22.77 5.16
N ARG A 191 -11.52 -22.80 6.20
CA ARG A 191 -12.99 -22.71 6.05
C ARG A 191 -13.42 -21.34 5.52
N ILE A 192 -12.89 -20.24 6.06
CA ILE A 192 -13.18 -18.89 5.57
C ILE A 192 -12.80 -18.76 4.10
N ILE A 193 -11.60 -19.21 3.73
CA ILE A 193 -11.13 -19.21 2.35
C ILE A 193 -12.05 -20.05 1.46
N HIS A 194 -12.46 -21.24 1.92
CA HIS A 194 -13.38 -22.11 1.18
C HIS A 194 -14.72 -21.42 0.90
N GLU A 195 -15.33 -20.79 1.89
CA GLU A 195 -16.60 -20.05 1.72
C GLU A 195 -16.45 -18.90 0.71
N ILE A 196 -15.37 -18.12 0.79
CA ILE A 196 -15.10 -17.03 -0.16
C ILE A 196 -14.93 -17.56 -1.58
N LYS A 197 -14.13 -18.63 -1.73
CA LYS A 197 -13.78 -19.21 -3.04
C LYS A 197 -14.92 -19.94 -3.73
N ASN A 198 -15.86 -20.49 -2.96
CA ASN A 198 -17.03 -21.21 -3.50
C ASN A 198 -18.30 -20.35 -3.51
N CYS A 199 -18.22 -19.09 -3.07
CA CYS A 199 -19.32 -18.15 -3.17
C CYS A 199 -19.70 -17.94 -4.64
N LYS A 200 -21.01 -17.85 -4.91
CA LYS A 200 -21.53 -17.54 -6.23
C LYS A 200 -20.95 -16.21 -6.71
N THR A 201 -20.34 -16.21 -7.88
CA THR A 201 -19.80 -14.98 -8.47
C THR A 201 -20.94 -14.05 -8.90
N MET A 202 -20.68 -12.75 -8.83
CA MET A 202 -21.54 -11.76 -9.46
C MET A 202 -21.38 -11.80 -10.99
N GLU A 203 -22.35 -11.25 -11.71
CA GLU A 203 -22.30 -11.16 -13.16
C GLU A 203 -21.00 -10.48 -13.64
N GLY A 204 -20.37 -11.05 -14.67
CA GLY A 204 -19.10 -10.57 -15.23
C GLY A 204 -17.84 -11.05 -14.51
N PHE A 205 -17.96 -11.85 -13.45
CA PHE A 205 -16.82 -12.41 -12.70
C PHE A 205 -16.76 -13.93 -12.84
N SER A 206 -15.58 -14.46 -13.16
CA SER A 206 -15.31 -15.90 -13.27
C SER A 206 -14.91 -16.54 -11.94
N GLU A 207 -14.42 -15.76 -10.98
CA GLU A 207 -14.01 -16.23 -9.65
C GLU A 207 -14.01 -15.08 -8.63
N VAL A 208 -14.02 -15.43 -7.35
CA VAL A 208 -13.76 -14.48 -6.24
C VAL A 208 -12.29 -14.57 -5.85
N LEU A 209 -11.62 -13.41 -5.76
CA LEU A 209 -10.21 -13.33 -5.39
C LEU A 209 -10.05 -12.90 -3.94
N LEU A 210 -9.11 -13.55 -3.25
CA LEU A 210 -8.59 -13.08 -1.97
C LEU A 210 -7.64 -11.91 -2.21
N PRO A 211 -7.55 -10.96 -1.26
CA PRO A 211 -6.54 -9.92 -1.30
C PRO A 211 -5.12 -10.50 -1.48
N GLY A 212 -4.39 -10.01 -2.49
CA GLY A 212 -3.03 -10.43 -2.82
C GLY A 212 -2.92 -11.47 -3.93
N GLU A 213 -4.02 -12.12 -4.36
CA GLU A 213 -3.94 -13.13 -5.42
C GLU A 213 -3.67 -12.54 -6.81
N LEU A 214 -4.21 -11.35 -7.11
CA LEU A 214 -3.92 -10.65 -8.36
C LEU A 214 -2.43 -10.34 -8.44
N GLU A 215 -1.86 -9.79 -7.37
CA GLU A 215 -0.45 -9.47 -7.25
C GLU A 215 0.42 -10.74 -7.33
N GLU A 216 -0.02 -11.86 -6.74
CA GLU A 216 0.73 -13.11 -6.81
C GLU A 216 0.77 -13.71 -8.22
N ARG A 217 -0.35 -13.67 -8.96
CA ARG A 217 -0.40 -14.10 -10.36
C ARG A 217 0.59 -13.29 -11.21
N VAL A 218 0.55 -11.97 -11.06
CA VAL A 218 1.46 -11.05 -11.75
C VAL A 218 2.91 -11.29 -11.35
N TYR A 219 3.18 -11.58 -10.07
CA TYR A 219 4.52 -11.91 -9.58
C TYR A 219 5.06 -13.21 -10.21
N VAL A 220 4.26 -14.28 -10.22
CA VAL A 220 4.63 -15.57 -10.81
C VAL A 220 4.88 -15.45 -12.31
N GLU A 221 4.00 -14.74 -13.01
CA GLU A 221 4.15 -14.47 -14.44
C GLU A 221 5.44 -13.71 -14.71
N ARG A 222 5.63 -12.54 -14.09
CA ARG A 222 6.78 -11.65 -14.35
C ARG A 222 8.11 -12.23 -13.88
N ARG A 223 8.10 -13.15 -12.92
CA ARG A 223 9.29 -13.94 -12.57
C ARG A 223 9.76 -14.83 -13.70
N ARG A 224 8.85 -15.29 -14.56
CA ARG A 224 9.14 -16.17 -15.71
C ARG A 224 9.35 -15.37 -16.99
N SER A 225 8.51 -14.37 -17.26
CA SER A 225 8.48 -13.62 -18.52
C SER A 225 9.23 -12.28 -18.49
N GLY A 226 9.70 -11.84 -17.31
CA GLY A 226 10.32 -10.52 -17.14
C GLY A 226 9.32 -9.45 -16.70
N ILE A 227 9.84 -8.29 -16.31
CA ILE A 227 9.02 -7.13 -15.90
C ILE A 227 8.90 -6.20 -17.11
N PRO A 228 7.68 -5.89 -17.59
CA PRO A 228 7.51 -4.97 -18.69
C PRO A 228 7.95 -3.55 -18.26
N ILE A 229 8.82 -2.94 -19.05
CA ILE A 229 9.31 -1.57 -18.87
C ILE A 229 9.01 -0.81 -20.15
N ASP A 230 8.31 0.33 -20.05
CA ASP A 230 8.02 1.16 -21.21
C ASP A 230 9.28 1.89 -21.72
N SER A 231 9.23 2.33 -22.97
CA SER A 231 10.38 2.93 -23.66
C SER A 231 10.85 4.25 -23.05
N GLU A 232 9.95 5.01 -22.41
CA GLU A 232 10.26 6.26 -21.72
C GLU A 232 11.05 5.96 -20.44
N MET A 233 10.58 5.01 -19.62
CA MET A 233 11.29 4.57 -18.42
C MET A 233 12.64 3.95 -18.76
N LEU A 234 12.71 3.11 -19.81
CA LEU A 234 13.96 2.51 -20.25
C LEU A 234 15.00 3.56 -20.66
N ARG A 235 14.57 4.63 -21.35
CA ARG A 235 15.43 5.76 -21.72
C ARG A 235 15.96 6.47 -20.49
N SER A 236 15.08 6.80 -19.54
CA SER A 236 15.46 7.46 -18.30
C SER A 236 16.49 6.64 -17.50
N LEU A 237 16.32 5.31 -17.44
CA LEU A 237 17.29 4.42 -16.78
C LEU A 237 18.66 4.42 -17.48
N LYS A 238 18.69 4.46 -18.82
CA LYS A 238 19.96 4.56 -19.58
C LYS A 238 20.69 5.87 -19.32
N GLU A 239 19.97 7.00 -19.36
CA GLU A 239 20.54 8.32 -19.08
C GLU A 239 21.16 8.38 -17.68
N VAL A 240 20.49 7.79 -16.68
CA VAL A 240 21.02 7.70 -15.31
C VAL A 240 22.27 6.82 -15.27
N ALA A 241 22.27 5.68 -15.96
CA ALA A 241 23.43 4.79 -16.00
C ALA A 241 24.64 5.45 -16.66
N GLU A 242 24.45 6.14 -17.79
CA GLU A 242 25.48 6.92 -18.48
C GLU A 242 26.06 8.01 -17.58
N ARG A 243 25.20 8.82 -16.95
CA ARG A 243 25.61 9.88 -16.04
C ARG A 243 26.43 9.37 -14.85
N LEU A 244 26.14 8.17 -14.38
CA LEU A 244 26.82 7.54 -13.25
C LEU A 244 27.99 6.62 -13.68
N GLY A 245 28.26 6.48 -14.98
CA GLY A 245 29.30 5.58 -15.49
C GLY A 245 29.02 4.09 -15.25
N ILE A 246 27.75 3.71 -15.09
CA ILE A 246 27.32 2.33 -14.86
C ILE A 246 27.04 1.65 -16.20
N GLN A 247 27.64 0.48 -16.43
CA GLN A 247 27.36 -0.31 -17.62
C GLN A 247 25.90 -0.76 -17.65
N PHE A 248 25.17 -0.36 -18.69
CA PHE A 248 23.78 -0.76 -18.85
C PHE A 248 23.67 -2.24 -19.25
N PRO A 249 22.71 -3.02 -18.71
CA PRO A 249 22.55 -4.43 -19.04
C PRO A 249 22.36 -4.66 -20.53
N LYS A 250 23.12 -5.61 -21.11
CA LYS A 250 23.09 -5.93 -22.55
C LYS A 250 21.80 -6.63 -22.99
N LYS A 251 21.06 -7.27 -22.08
CA LYS A 251 19.85 -8.02 -22.37
C LYS A 251 18.67 -7.44 -21.59
N ILE A 252 17.74 -6.85 -22.32
CA ILE A 252 16.45 -6.35 -21.84
C ILE A 252 15.45 -6.98 -22.78
N SER A 253 15.07 -8.22 -22.46
CA SER A 253 14.03 -8.96 -23.17
C SER A 253 12.68 -8.58 -22.60
#